data_AF-A0A212DCT1-F1
#
_entry.id   AF-A0A212DCT1-F1
#
_cell.length_a   1.000
_cell.length_b   1.000
_cell.length_c   1.000
_cell.angle_alpha   90.00
_cell.angle_beta   90.00
_cell.angle_gamma   90.00
#
_symmetry.space_group_name_H-M   'P 1'
#
loop_
_entity.id
_entity.type
_entity.pdbx_description
1 polymer ?
#
loop_
_entity_poly.entity_id
_entity_poly.type
_entity_poly.pdbx_seq_one_letter_code
_entity_poly.pdbx_strand_id
1 'polypeptide(L)'
;LNGEALDLEDRARVTPGVEPGCAGHCSSYGRLCHHGGACREKPSGFSCDCTSSAYAGPFCSDENYSLSKNSSSHAASFHGDTRLSRETIKFSFRTTRTPSLLLYLSSFYKEYLSVIIAKNGSLQIRYKLNRYQEPDVVNFDFKNMADGQLHHVKINREEAVVFVE
;
A
#
# COMPACT_ATOMS: atom_id res chain seq x y z
N LEU A 1 -26.43 19.06 32.39
CA LEU A 1 -26.53 19.13 33.86
C LEU A 1 -27.97 19.50 34.20
N ASN A 2 -28.69 18.71 35.01
CA ASN A 2 -30.11 18.98 35.33
C ASN A 2 -31.03 19.19 34.10
N GLY A 3 -30.78 18.47 33.00
CA GLY A 3 -31.57 18.59 31.76
C GLY A 3 -31.10 19.64 30.75
N GLU A 4 -30.21 20.57 31.14
CA GLU A 4 -29.61 21.51 30.19
C GLU A 4 -28.28 20.99 29.62
N ALA A 5 -28.07 21.20 28.32
CA ALA A 5 -26.78 20.97 27.69
C ALA A 5 -25.79 22.03 28.14
N LEU A 6 -24.61 21.60 28.60
CA LEU A 6 -23.55 22.49 29.03
C LEU A 6 -22.38 22.37 28.07
N ASP A 7 -21.93 23.49 27.52
CA ASP A 7 -20.75 23.54 26.68
C ASP A 7 -19.48 23.44 27.53
N LEU A 8 -18.79 22.30 27.42
CA LEU A 8 -17.56 22.03 28.14
C LEU A 8 -16.32 22.54 27.39
N GLU A 9 -16.42 22.73 26.08
CA GLU A 9 -15.29 23.21 25.27
C GLU A 9 -15.06 24.70 25.52
N ASP A 10 -16.14 25.49 25.55
CA ASP A 10 -16.05 26.92 25.84
C ASP A 10 -15.63 27.17 27.31
N ARG A 11 -16.08 26.30 28.21
CA ARG A 11 -15.63 26.30 29.62
C ARG A 11 -14.14 25.98 29.76
N ALA A 12 -13.61 25.07 28.93
CA ALA A 12 -12.20 24.70 28.96
C ALA A 12 -11.29 25.87 28.54
N ARG A 13 -11.69 26.70 27.56
CA ARG A 13 -10.89 27.86 27.08
C ARG A 13 -10.52 28.85 28.19
N VAL A 14 -11.37 28.99 29.20
CA VAL A 14 -11.18 29.95 30.31
C VAL A 14 -10.64 29.30 31.59
N THR A 15 -10.44 27.97 31.60
CA THR A 15 -9.99 27.23 32.79
C THR A 15 -8.49 26.96 32.70
N PRO A 16 -7.65 27.53 33.60
CA PRO A 16 -6.21 27.31 33.56
C PRO A 16 -5.84 25.83 33.68
N GLY A 17 -4.98 25.34 32.79
CA GLY A 17 -4.52 23.95 32.78
C GLY A 17 -5.48 22.95 32.13
N VAL A 18 -6.58 23.42 31.52
CA VAL A 18 -7.51 22.58 30.76
C VAL A 18 -7.45 23.01 29.30
N GLU A 19 -7.11 22.08 28.40
CA GLU A 19 -7.14 22.37 26.96
C GLU A 19 -8.54 22.10 26.39
N PRO A 20 -9.07 23.01 25.56
CA PRO A 20 -10.33 22.78 24.87
C PRO A 20 -10.15 21.72 23.77
N GLY A 21 -11.12 20.82 23.69
CA GLY A 21 -11.14 19.74 22.70
C GLY A 21 -10.26 18.54 23.08
N CYS A 22 -10.23 17.55 22.19
CA CYS A 22 -9.37 16.38 22.31
C CYS A 22 -8.34 16.43 21.18
N ALA A 23 -7.14 16.96 21.45
CA ALA A 23 -5.99 16.81 20.57
C ALA A 23 -5.60 15.32 20.60
N GLY A 24 -6.18 14.53 19.70
CA GLY A 24 -6.02 13.09 19.68
C GLY A 24 -4.55 12.66 19.68
N HIS A 25 -4.28 11.41 20.08
CA HIS A 25 -2.94 10.88 20.24
C HIS A 25 -2.07 11.01 18.99
N CYS A 26 -2.62 10.99 17.79
CA CYS A 26 -1.91 11.17 16.54
C CYS A 26 -1.32 12.57 16.37
N SER A 27 -1.89 13.60 17.00
CA SER A 27 -1.29 14.95 17.00
C SER A 27 0.08 14.98 17.70
N SER A 28 0.22 14.19 18.78
CA SER A 28 1.43 14.16 19.61
C SER A 28 2.39 13.03 19.22
N TYR A 29 1.84 11.86 18.92
CA TYR A 29 2.56 10.60 18.70
C TYR A 29 2.56 10.14 17.24
N GLY A 30 1.85 10.81 16.33
CA GLY A 30 1.72 10.36 14.94
C GLY A 30 3.05 10.26 14.18
N ARG A 31 4.04 11.07 14.54
CA ARG A 31 5.42 11.00 14.02
C ARG A 31 6.16 9.71 14.36
N LEU A 32 5.66 8.91 15.31
CA LEU A 32 6.21 7.60 15.63
C LEU A 32 5.82 6.55 14.57
N CYS A 33 4.87 6.84 13.68
CA CYS A 33 4.59 5.99 12.53
C CYS A 33 5.63 6.27 11.44
N HIS A 34 6.59 5.36 11.29
CA HIS A 34 7.69 5.51 10.35
C HIS A 34 7.31 5.07 8.93
N HIS A 35 8.18 5.36 7.95
CA HIS A 35 8.13 4.87 6.57
C HIS A 35 6.77 5.04 5.86
N GLY A 36 6.07 6.14 6.12
CA GLY A 36 4.78 6.44 5.49
C GLY A 36 3.60 5.67 6.10
N GLY A 37 3.75 5.12 7.29
CA GLY A 37 2.63 4.58 8.08
C GLY A 37 1.66 5.67 8.52
N ALA A 38 0.36 5.43 8.40
CA ALA A 38 -0.67 6.40 8.77
C ALA A 38 -1.07 6.24 10.24
N CYS A 39 -1.02 7.31 11.02
CA CYS A 39 -1.51 7.26 12.40
C CYS A 39 -3.04 7.19 12.44
N ARG A 40 -3.57 6.29 13.29
CA ARG A 40 -5.00 6.12 13.56
C ARG A 40 -5.27 6.29 15.05
N GLU A 41 -6.20 7.19 15.36
CA GLU A 41 -6.71 7.38 16.72
C GLU A 41 -7.42 6.12 17.22
N LYS A 42 -7.23 5.81 18.50
CA LYS A 42 -7.97 4.77 19.20
C LYS A 42 -8.61 5.34 20.47
N PRO A 43 -9.69 4.73 20.98
CA PRO A 43 -10.31 5.15 22.25
C PRO A 43 -9.32 5.17 23.42
N SER A 44 -8.29 4.33 23.37
CA SER A 44 -7.18 4.28 24.33
C SER A 44 -5.84 4.28 23.59
N GLY A 45 -5.41 5.44 23.10
CA GLY A 45 -4.10 5.63 22.47
C GLY A 45 -4.15 5.82 20.96
N PHE A 46 -3.11 5.35 20.27
CA PHE A 46 -3.01 5.39 18.82
C PHE A 46 -2.45 4.07 18.27
N SER A 47 -2.52 3.90 16.95
CA SER A 47 -1.78 2.85 16.24
C SER A 47 -1.33 3.32 14.88
N CYS A 48 -0.28 2.71 14.36
CA CYS A 48 0.18 2.94 13.00
C CYS A 48 -0.44 1.91 12.04
N ASP A 49 -1.09 2.41 10.99
CA ASP A 49 -1.54 1.65 9.84
C ASP A 49 -0.39 1.56 8.82
N CYS A 50 0.28 0.42 8.80
CA CYS A 50 1.44 0.18 7.95
C CYS A 50 1.08 -0.42 6.58
N THR A 51 -0.20 -0.56 6.24
CA THR A 51 -0.66 -1.24 5.00
C THR A 51 -0.17 -0.58 3.72
N SER A 52 0.09 0.73 3.77
CA SER A 52 0.70 1.50 2.68
C SER A 52 2.22 1.55 2.72
N SER A 53 2.86 0.97 3.74
CA SER A 53 4.31 0.94 3.90
C SER A 53 4.88 -0.45 3.59
N ALA A 54 6.19 -0.51 3.34
CA ALA A 54 6.94 -1.77 3.20
C ALA A 54 7.28 -2.44 4.54
N TYR A 55 6.94 -1.79 5.65
CA TYR A 55 7.39 -2.13 6.98
C TYR A 55 6.21 -2.63 7.82
N ALA A 56 6.51 -3.45 8.82
CA ALA A 56 5.53 -3.99 9.74
C ALA A 56 5.78 -3.48 11.17
N GLY A 57 5.05 -4.06 12.11
CA GLY A 57 5.18 -3.76 13.52
C GLY A 57 4.34 -2.56 13.98
N PRO A 58 4.38 -2.26 15.29
CA PRO A 58 3.53 -1.23 15.90
C PRO A 58 3.80 0.18 15.39
N PHE A 59 4.99 0.43 14.86
CA PHE A 59 5.49 1.74 14.42
C PHE A 59 5.98 1.74 12.98
N CYS A 60 5.63 0.73 12.19
CA CYS A 60 6.06 0.58 10.78
C CYS A 60 7.58 0.68 10.62
N SER A 61 8.32 0.05 11.53
CA SER A 61 9.80 0.06 11.55
C SER A 61 10.38 -1.33 11.36
N ASP A 62 9.57 -2.37 11.49
CA ASP A 62 10.05 -3.73 11.34
C ASP A 62 10.23 -3.99 9.85
N GLU A 63 11.47 -4.24 9.44
CA GLU A 63 11.82 -4.77 8.12
C GLU A 63 11.36 -6.22 8.02
N ASN A 64 10.04 -6.47 8.13
CA ASN A 64 9.49 -7.79 7.89
C ASN A 64 9.42 -8.04 6.38
N TYR A 65 10.59 -8.00 5.73
CA TYR A 65 10.80 -8.78 4.53
C TYR A 65 10.73 -10.23 4.98
N SER A 66 9.53 -10.80 5.00
CA SER A 66 9.44 -12.20 4.67
C SER A 66 9.96 -12.28 3.23
N LEU A 67 11.27 -12.47 3.10
CA LEU A 67 11.95 -12.92 1.91
C LEU A 67 11.30 -14.26 1.61
N SER A 68 10.17 -14.21 0.92
CA SER A 68 9.65 -15.29 0.10
C SER A 68 10.66 -15.46 -1.05
N LYS A 69 11.88 -15.87 -0.71
CA LYS A 69 12.65 -16.76 -1.55
C LYS A 69 11.85 -18.05 -1.50
N ASN A 70 11.09 -18.25 -2.58
CA ASN A 70 10.31 -19.44 -2.91
C ASN A 70 8.82 -19.33 -2.55
N SER A 71 8.02 -19.05 -3.59
CA SER A 71 6.63 -19.49 -3.77
C SER A 71 5.71 -19.35 -2.56
N SER A 72 5.00 -18.23 -2.43
CA SER A 72 3.74 -18.22 -1.68
C SER A 72 2.64 -18.86 -2.53
N SER A 73 2.49 -20.18 -2.41
CA SER A 73 1.34 -20.93 -2.89
C SER A 73 0.13 -20.68 -2.01
N HIS A 74 -0.35 -19.43 -1.94
CA HIS A 74 -1.70 -19.09 -1.52
C HIS A 74 -2.11 -17.82 -2.27
N ALA A 75 -2.37 -17.96 -3.57
CA ALA A 75 -3.29 -17.03 -4.20
C ALA A 75 -4.61 -17.15 -3.42
N ALA A 76 -5.04 -16.07 -2.78
CA ALA A 76 -6.40 -16.01 -2.29
C ALA A 76 -7.31 -16.34 -3.48
N SER A 77 -7.95 -17.50 -3.45
CA SER A 77 -8.93 -17.91 -4.45
C SER A 77 -10.13 -16.99 -4.30
N PHE A 78 -10.11 -15.83 -4.97
CA PHE A 78 -11.29 -15.00 -5.09
C PHE A 78 -12.26 -15.74 -6.02
N HIS A 79 -13.17 -16.50 -5.43
CA HIS A 79 -14.36 -17.02 -6.10
C HIS A 79 -15.38 -15.89 -6.21
N GLY A 80 -15.21 -15.10 -7.26
CA GLY A 80 -16.19 -14.14 -7.72
C GLY A 80 -16.03 -14.01 -9.22
N ASP A 81 -17.13 -14.15 -9.95
CA ASP A 81 -17.26 -13.93 -11.40
C ASP A 81 -17.15 -12.41 -11.72
N THR A 82 -16.13 -11.77 -11.14
CA THR A 82 -15.89 -10.33 -11.20
C THR A 82 -14.83 -10.08 -12.25
N ARG A 83 -15.27 -9.57 -13.40
CA ARG A 83 -14.38 -9.00 -14.41
C ARG A 83 -13.58 -7.86 -13.77
N LEU A 84 -12.30 -8.12 -13.52
CA LEU A 84 -11.31 -7.19 -12.97
C LEU A 84 -11.20 -5.95 -13.87
N SER A 85 -12.05 -4.94 -13.64
CA SER A 85 -12.12 -3.68 -14.38
C SER A 85 -11.38 -2.54 -13.70
N ARG A 86 -11.08 -2.67 -12.41
CA ARG A 86 -10.35 -1.69 -11.60
C ARG A 86 -9.53 -2.40 -10.54
N GLU A 87 -8.21 -2.19 -10.56
CA GLU A 87 -7.32 -2.70 -9.53
C GLU A 87 -6.36 -1.62 -9.07
N THR A 88 -6.19 -1.51 -7.75
CA THR A 88 -5.11 -0.74 -7.14
C THR A 88 -4.17 -1.73 -6.46
N ILE A 89 -2.97 -1.87 -7.02
CA ILE A 89 -1.92 -2.75 -6.47
C ILE A 89 -0.84 -1.85 -5.89
N LYS A 90 -0.56 -2.02 -4.60
CA LYS A 90 0.53 -1.32 -3.91
C LYS A 90 1.48 -2.36 -3.36
N PHE A 91 2.75 -2.25 -3.72
CA PHE A 91 3.79 -3.07 -3.11
C PHE A 91 5.12 -2.32 -3.16
N SER A 92 6.05 -2.79 -2.34
CA SER A 92 7.41 -2.25 -2.31
C SER A 92 8.39 -3.37 -2.63
N PHE A 93 9.48 -3.03 -3.31
CA PHE A 93 10.50 -4.00 -3.66
C PHE A 93 11.90 -3.39 -3.61
N ARG A 94 12.88 -4.26 -3.42
CA ARG A 94 14.31 -3.94 -3.48
C ARG A 94 15.00 -5.07 -4.23
N THR A 95 15.68 -4.76 -5.33
CA THR A 95 16.40 -5.76 -6.12
C THR A 95 17.63 -5.14 -6.77
N THR A 96 18.64 -5.97 -7.04
CA THR A 96 19.79 -5.65 -7.90
C THR A 96 19.84 -6.58 -9.13
N ARG A 97 18.80 -7.41 -9.30
CA ARG A 97 18.72 -8.44 -10.34
C ARG A 97 17.89 -7.95 -11.53
N THR A 98 18.41 -8.14 -12.74
CA THR A 98 17.72 -7.88 -14.01
C THR A 98 17.93 -9.06 -14.98
N PRO A 99 16.88 -9.64 -15.59
CA PRO A 99 15.47 -9.37 -15.33
C PRO A 99 15.00 -10.00 -14.01
N SER A 100 13.94 -9.46 -13.40
CA SER A 100 13.38 -10.00 -12.15
C SER A 100 11.85 -9.91 -12.13
N LEU A 101 11.16 -11.01 -11.85
CA LEU A 101 9.72 -11.03 -11.60
C LEU A 101 9.44 -10.53 -10.17
N LEU A 102 8.63 -9.49 -10.04
CA LEU A 102 8.28 -8.89 -8.75
C LEU A 102 6.91 -9.37 -8.26
N LEU A 103 5.93 -9.45 -9.15
CA LEU A 103 4.57 -9.89 -8.85
C LEU A 103 4.03 -10.70 -10.03
N TYR A 104 3.32 -11.78 -9.73
CA TYR A 104 2.56 -12.57 -10.69
C TYR A 104 1.23 -12.96 -10.09
N LEU A 105 0.15 -12.55 -10.75
CA LEU A 105 -1.23 -12.91 -10.42
C LEU A 105 -1.81 -13.63 -11.63
N SER A 106 -2.49 -14.76 -11.41
CA SER A 106 -3.11 -15.53 -12.51
C SER A 106 -4.51 -16.00 -12.14
N SER A 107 -5.38 -16.07 -13.15
CA SER A 107 -6.72 -16.66 -13.05
C SER A 107 -6.74 -18.10 -13.57
N PHE A 108 -7.82 -18.82 -13.26
CA PHE A 108 -8.09 -20.15 -13.83
C PHE A 108 -8.22 -20.12 -15.36
N TYR A 109 -8.64 -18.99 -15.93
CA TYR A 109 -8.86 -18.81 -17.37
C TYR A 109 -7.61 -18.38 -18.14
N LYS A 110 -6.41 -18.55 -17.56
CA LYS A 110 -5.12 -18.17 -18.15
C LYS A 110 -4.98 -16.66 -18.41
N GLU A 111 -5.75 -15.86 -17.67
CA GLU A 111 -5.52 -14.42 -17.57
C GLU A 111 -4.45 -14.18 -16.51
N TYR A 112 -3.61 -13.18 -16.69
CA TYR A 112 -2.58 -12.87 -15.71
C TYR A 112 -2.17 -11.40 -15.73
N LEU A 113 -1.60 -10.99 -14.61
CA LEU A 113 -0.89 -9.73 -14.43
C LEU A 113 0.51 -10.07 -13.94
N SER A 114 1.53 -9.51 -14.59
CA SER A 114 2.90 -9.61 -14.09
C SER A 114 3.59 -8.26 -14.05
N VAL A 115 4.34 -8.03 -12.97
CA VAL A 115 5.19 -6.85 -12.79
C VAL A 115 6.63 -7.33 -12.76
N ILE A 116 7.45 -6.79 -13.65
CA ILE A 116 8.79 -7.29 -13.96
C ILE A 116 9.76 -6.12 -14.03
N ILE A 117 10.97 -6.28 -13.51
CA ILE A 117 12.10 -5.45 -13.90
C ILE A 117 12.71 -6.03 -15.17
N ALA A 118 12.67 -5.26 -16.26
CA ALA A 118 13.20 -5.64 -17.55
C ALA A 118 14.74 -5.70 -17.55
N LYS A 119 15.34 -6.21 -18.63
CA LYS A 119 16.80 -6.39 -18.75
C LYS A 119 17.57 -5.06 -18.66
N ASN A 120 16.95 -3.97 -19.10
CA ASN A 120 17.48 -2.61 -19.03
C ASN A 120 17.23 -1.93 -17.66
N GLY A 121 16.61 -2.63 -16.69
CA GLY A 121 16.29 -2.10 -15.37
C GLY A 121 14.98 -1.30 -15.28
N SER A 122 14.23 -1.15 -16.37
CA SER A 122 12.93 -0.47 -16.35
C SER A 122 11.83 -1.34 -15.75
N LEU A 123 10.78 -0.71 -15.23
CA LEU A 123 9.60 -1.41 -14.75
C LEU A 123 8.69 -1.73 -15.93
N GLN A 124 8.29 -2.99 -16.05
CA GLN A 124 7.39 -3.47 -17.07
C GLN A 124 6.19 -4.15 -16.43
N ILE A 125 4.99 -3.77 -16.86
CA ILE A 125 3.75 -4.40 -16.45
C ILE A 125 3.14 -5.09 -17.66
N ARG A 126 2.75 -6.36 -17.49
CA ARG A 126 2.08 -7.15 -18.52
C ARG A 126 0.70 -7.59 -18.05
N TYR A 127 -0.33 -7.30 -18.85
CA TYR A 127 -1.71 -7.70 -18.60
C TYR A 127 -2.20 -8.62 -19.71
N LYS A 128 -2.68 -9.81 -19.34
CA LYS A 128 -3.41 -10.69 -20.24
C LYS A 128 -4.81 -10.86 -19.70
N LEU A 129 -5.77 -10.15 -20.28
CA LEU A 129 -7.18 -10.17 -19.85
C LEU A 129 -8.07 -10.99 -20.78
N ASN A 130 -7.56 -11.33 -21.96
CA ASN A 130 -8.26 -12.17 -22.92
C ASN A 130 -7.33 -13.32 -23.31
N ARG A 131 -7.81 -14.56 -23.11
CA ARG A 131 -7.03 -15.77 -23.41
C ARG A 131 -6.57 -15.86 -24.87
N TYR A 132 -7.32 -15.23 -25.77
CA TYR A 132 -7.10 -15.25 -27.22
C TYR A 132 -6.25 -14.10 -27.75
N GLN A 133 -5.95 -13.10 -26.91
CA GLN A 133 -5.11 -11.97 -27.29
C GLN A 133 -3.73 -12.10 -26.65
N GLU A 134 -2.75 -11.44 -27.28
CA GLU A 134 -1.45 -11.23 -26.68
C GLU A 134 -1.56 -10.32 -25.45
N PRO A 135 -0.64 -10.45 -24.48
CA PRO A 135 -0.63 -9.58 -23.32
C PRO A 135 -0.31 -8.13 -23.74
N ASP A 136 -1.04 -7.17 -23.18
CA ASP A 136 -0.68 -5.76 -23.21
C ASP A 136 0.57 -5.56 -22.37
N VAL A 137 1.58 -4.88 -22.93
CA VAL A 137 2.86 -4.61 -22.26
C VAL A 137 3.03 -3.11 -22.12
N VAL A 138 3.07 -2.64 -20.88
CA VAL A 138 3.35 -1.23 -20.55
C VAL A 138 4.73 -1.14 -19.95
N ASN A 139 5.60 -0.38 -20.60
CA ASN A 139 6.93 -0.06 -20.11
C ASN A 139 6.89 1.31 -19.44
N PHE A 140 7.44 1.39 -18.24
CA PHE A 140 7.64 2.66 -17.55
C PHE A 140 9.13 2.96 -17.53
N ASP A 141 9.50 4.02 -18.24
CA ASP A 141 10.88 4.48 -18.41
C ASP A 141 11.36 5.26 -17.17
N PHE A 142 11.29 4.61 -16.02
CA PHE A 142 11.95 5.06 -14.82
C PHE A 142 13.46 4.83 -14.92
N LYS A 143 14.24 5.56 -14.11
CA LYS A 143 15.65 5.22 -13.86
C LYS A 143 15.73 3.76 -13.40
N ASN A 144 16.84 3.08 -13.71
CA ASN A 144 17.06 1.67 -13.36
C ASN A 144 16.62 1.39 -11.90
N MET A 145 15.55 0.60 -11.75
CA MET A 145 14.95 0.27 -10.46
C MET A 145 15.56 -1.00 -9.83
N ALA A 146 16.54 -1.62 -10.49
CA ALA A 146 17.39 -2.65 -9.91
C ALA A 146 18.68 -2.05 -9.32
N ASP A 147 18.57 -0.93 -8.62
CA ASP A 147 19.67 -0.18 -8.02
C ASP A 147 19.97 -0.59 -6.56
N GLY A 148 19.24 -1.59 -6.04
CA GLY A 148 19.37 -2.02 -4.66
C GLY A 148 18.80 -1.05 -3.62
N GLN A 149 18.05 -0.02 -4.04
CA GLN A 149 17.26 0.83 -3.16
C GLN A 149 15.84 0.29 -3.01
N LEU A 150 15.14 0.75 -1.97
CA LEU A 150 13.73 0.42 -1.75
C LEU A 150 12.87 1.31 -2.65
N HIS A 151 12.04 0.68 -3.49
CA HIS A 151 11.08 1.35 -4.35
C HIS A 151 9.66 1.05 -3.89
N HIS A 152 8.81 2.06 -3.91
CA HIS A 152 7.37 1.94 -3.67
C HIS A 152 6.64 2.11 -5.00
N VAL A 153 5.73 1.20 -5.32
CA VAL A 153 4.98 1.25 -6.58
C VAL A 153 3.49 1.15 -6.28
N LYS A 154 2.73 2.12 -6.78
CA LYS A 154 1.28 2.07 -6.82
C LYS A 154 0.82 1.96 -8.27
N ILE A 155 0.26 0.82 -8.63
CA ILE A 155 -0.31 0.56 -9.94
C ILE A 155 -1.82 0.77 -9.83
N ASN A 156 -2.36 1.70 -10.60
CA ASN A 156 -3.81 1.87 -10.77
C ASN A 156 -4.16 1.44 -12.19
N ARG A 157 -4.98 0.40 -12.32
CA ARG A 157 -5.56 0.01 -13.60
C ARG A 157 -7.04 0.38 -13.63
N GLU A 158 -7.44 1.06 -14.70
CA GLU A 158 -8.84 1.35 -15.02
C GLU A 158 -9.07 0.88 -16.46
N GLU A 159 -9.79 -0.24 -16.59
CA GLU A 159 -10.02 -0.93 -17.86
C GLU A 159 -8.72 -1.30 -18.60
N ALA A 160 -8.36 -0.53 -19.64
CA ALA A 160 -7.16 -0.70 -20.46
C ALA A 160 -6.04 0.30 -20.13
N VAL A 161 -6.30 1.27 -19.24
CA VAL A 161 -5.33 2.30 -18.88
C VAL A 161 -4.63 1.94 -17.58
N VAL A 162 -3.31 2.11 -17.55
CA VAL A 162 -2.45 1.78 -16.40
C VAL A 162 -1.63 2.99 -16.02
N PHE A 163 -1.73 3.39 -14.76
CA PHE A 163 -0.95 4.46 -14.15
C PHE A 163 -0.02 3.89 -13.09
N VAL A 164 1.20 4.42 -13.03
CA VAL A 164 2.15 4.11 -11.97
C VAL A 164 2.54 5.41 -11.28
N GLU A 165 2.34 5.42 -9.95
CA GLU A 165 2.74 6.49 -9.03
C GLU A 165 3.82 5.97 -8.06
#